data_AF-B9M6Q9-F1
#
_entry.id   AF-B9M6Q9-F1
#
_cell.length_a   1.000
_cell.length_b   1.000
_cell.length_c   1.000
_cell.angle_alpha   90.00
_cell.angle_beta   90.00
_cell.angle_gamma   90.00
#
_symmetry.space_group_name_H-M   'P 1'
#
loop_
_entity.id
_entity.type
_entity.pdbx_description
1 polymer ?
#
loop_
_entity_poly.entity_id
_entity_poly.type
_entity_poly.pdbx_seq_one_letter_code
_entity_poly.pdbx_strand_id
1 'polypeptide(L)'
;MNAKLTLSLEKDVIEQAKEFSRKQHKSLSKLVENYLQQITRSVPHEEHITPLVAELSGLIKPDRVKRRKDEYAAYLTEKYR
;
A
#
# COMPACT_ATOMS: atom_id res chain seq x y z
N MET A 1 -17.29 23.82 -3.50
CA MET A 1 -16.80 24.77 -4.52
C MET A 1 -15.55 24.17 -5.15
N ASN A 2 -15.39 24.22 -6.48
CA ASN A 2 -14.23 23.62 -7.14
C ASN A 2 -13.20 24.70 -7.45
N ALA A 3 -11.95 24.48 -7.06
CA ALA A 3 -10.82 25.35 -7.37
C ALA A 3 -9.78 24.61 -8.23
N LYS A 4 -9.02 25.35 -9.05
CA LYS A 4 -7.95 24.79 -9.87
C LYS A 4 -6.61 24.98 -9.15
N LEU A 5 -5.86 23.89 -9.00
CA LEU A 5 -4.48 23.89 -8.51
C LEU A 5 -3.55 23.62 -9.69
N THR A 6 -2.60 24.52 -9.95
CA THR A 6 -1.57 24.34 -10.98
C THR A 6 -0.25 24.02 -10.30
N LEU A 7 0.39 22.92 -10.67
CA LEU A 7 1.66 22.45 -10.10
C LEU A 7 2.73 22.44 -11.19
N SER A 8 3.93 22.89 -10.85
CA SER A 8 5.12 22.72 -11.69
C SER A 8 5.81 21.42 -11.30
N LEU A 9 6.00 20.53 -12.27
CA LEU A 9 6.55 19.19 -12.10
C LEU A 9 7.44 18.87 -13.31
N GLU A 10 8.36 17.94 -13.12
CA GLU A 10 9.15 17.39 -14.22
C GLU A 10 8.24 16.75 -15.29
N LYS A 11 8.59 16.95 -16.56
CA LYS A 11 7.79 16.46 -17.70
C LYS A 11 7.62 14.94 -17.65
N ASP A 12 8.68 14.22 -17.30
CA ASP A 12 8.67 12.75 -17.26
C ASP A 12 7.73 12.23 -16.17
N VAL A 13 7.65 12.93 -15.04
CA VAL A 13 6.71 12.61 -13.95
C VAL A 13 5.27 12.80 -14.42
N ILE A 14 4.98 13.88 -15.15
CA ILE A 14 3.65 14.14 -15.71
C ILE A 14 3.22 13.02 -16.68
N GLU A 15 4.13 12.55 -17.53
CA GLU A 15 3.82 11.49 -18.49
C GLU A 15 3.60 10.13 -17.82
N GLN A 16 4.43 9.75 -16.86
CA GLN A 16 4.24 8.54 -16.06
C GLN A 16 2.91 8.58 -15.30
N ALA A 17 2.56 9.74 -14.71
CA ALA A 17 1.31 9.91 -13.99
C ALA A 17 0.08 9.78 -14.90
N LYS A 18 0.13 10.33 -16.13
CA LYS A 18 -0.93 10.16 -17.14
C LYS A 18 -1.06 8.71 -17.59
N GLU A 19 0.05 8.01 -17.79
CA GLU A 19 0.01 6.60 -18.17
C GLU A 19 -0.62 5.74 -17.08
N PHE A 20 -0.22 5.96 -15.83
CA PHE A 20 -0.81 5.29 -14.68
C PHE A 20 -2.32 5.57 -14.58
N SER A 21 -2.75 6.83 -14.73
CA SER A 21 -4.16 7.20 -14.61
C SER A 21 -5.02 6.52 -15.68
N ARG A 22 -4.51 6.40 -16.92
CA ARG A 22 -5.16 5.66 -18.01
C ARG A 22 -5.31 4.17 -17.68
N LYS A 23 -4.24 3.53 -17.19
CA LYS A 23 -4.28 2.11 -16.77
C LYS A 23 -5.29 1.85 -15.65
N GLN A 24 -5.49 2.83 -14.77
CA GLN A 24 -6.43 2.74 -13.65
C GLN A 24 -7.84 3.24 -14.00
N HIS A 25 -8.12 3.59 -15.25
CA HIS A 25 -9.39 4.18 -15.71
C HIS A 25 -9.86 5.37 -14.85
N LYS A 26 -8.92 6.18 -14.36
CA LYS A 26 -9.18 7.36 -13.53
C LYS A 26 -8.52 8.60 -14.12
N SER A 27 -9.13 9.77 -13.92
CA SER A 27 -8.49 11.03 -14.29
C SER A 27 -7.32 11.33 -13.37
N LEU A 28 -6.28 11.95 -13.92
CA LEU A 28 -5.12 12.39 -13.13
C LEU A 28 -5.54 13.37 -12.02
N SER A 29 -6.46 14.28 -12.31
CA SER A 29 -7.03 15.20 -11.31
C SER A 29 -7.69 14.46 -10.14
N LYS A 30 -8.40 13.36 -10.40
CA LYS A 30 -9.04 12.57 -9.34
C LYS A 30 -8.02 11.82 -8.49
N LEU A 31 -6.94 11.32 -9.08
CA LEU A 31 -5.85 10.70 -8.34
C LEU A 31 -5.18 11.70 -7.39
N VAL A 32 -4.85 12.90 -7.88
CA VAL A 32 -4.22 13.95 -7.06
C VAL A 32 -5.17 14.44 -5.97
N GLU A 33 -6.45 14.66 -6.29
CA GLU A 33 -7.47 15.04 -5.29
C GLU A 33 -7.56 13.99 -4.17
N ASN A 34 -7.66 12.71 -4.52
CA ASN A 34 -7.72 11.63 -3.53
C ASN A 34 -6.45 11.58 -2.65
N TYR A 35 -5.27 11.74 -3.26
CA TYR A 35 -4.02 11.76 -2.51
C TYR A 35 -3.96 12.93 -1.52
N LEU A 36 -4.32 14.15 -1.97
CA LEU A 36 -4.39 15.33 -1.12
C LEU A 36 -5.41 15.14 0.02
N GLN A 37 -6.55 14.52 -0.25
CA GLN A 37 -7.54 14.17 0.79
C GLN A 37 -6.98 13.17 1.80
N GLN A 38 -6.19 12.18 1.36
CA GLN A 38 -5.60 11.18 2.23
C GLN A 38 -4.56 11.78 3.18
N ILE A 39 -3.70 12.69 2.70
CA ILE A 39 -2.65 13.30 3.53
C ILE A 39 -3.15 14.44 4.41
N THR A 40 -4.26 15.09 4.05
CA THR A 40 -4.87 16.18 4.85
C THR A 40 -5.94 15.67 5.81
N ARG A 41 -6.35 14.40 5.72
CA ARG A 41 -7.19 13.75 6.72
C ARG A 41 -6.40 13.63 8.02
N SER A 42 -6.54 14.63 8.88
CA SER A 42 -6.29 14.55 10.32
C SER A 42 -7.28 13.56 10.91
N VAL A 43 -6.97 12.26 10.83
CA VAL A 43 -7.70 11.22 11.55
C VAL A 43 -6.66 10.54 12.45
N PRO A 44 -6.96 10.35 13.75
CA PRO A 44 -6.09 9.58 14.63
C PRO A 44 -5.77 8.25 13.95
N HIS A 45 -4.53 7.81 14.09
CA HIS A 45 -4.02 6.57 13.55
C HIS A 45 -4.71 5.38 14.24
N GLU A 46 -6.01 5.19 14.01
CA GLU A 46 -6.61 3.88 14.14
C GLU A 46 -6.10 3.12 12.93
N GLU A 47 -5.14 2.22 13.17
CA GLU A 47 -4.67 1.24 12.21
C GLU A 47 -5.85 0.37 11.77
N HIS A 48 -6.68 0.89 10.86
CA HIS A 48 -7.72 0.11 10.23
C HIS A 48 -7.04 -0.87 9.29
N ILE A 49 -6.84 -2.08 9.80
CA ILE A 49 -6.43 -3.23 9.01
C ILE A 49 -7.41 -3.35 7.84
N THR A 50 -6.89 -3.33 6.62
CA THR A 50 -7.75 -3.45 5.43
C THR A 50 -8.47 -4.80 5.46
N PRO A 51 -9.70 -4.92 4.90
CA PRO A 51 -10.46 -6.18 4.94
C PRO A 51 -9.66 -7.38 4.44
N LEU A 52 -8.87 -7.19 3.38
CA LEU A 52 -7.97 -8.20 2.84
C LEU A 52 -6.89 -8.62 3.86
N VAL A 53 -6.26 -7.67 4.55
CA VAL A 53 -5.25 -7.99 5.58
C VAL A 53 -5.90 -8.64 6.79
N ALA A 54 -7.12 -8.27 7.16
CA ALA A 54 -7.88 -8.91 8.24
C ALA A 54 -8.22 -10.38 7.90
N GLU A 55 -8.66 -10.65 6.66
CA GLU A 55 -8.89 -12.00 6.16
C GLU A 55 -7.58 -12.82 6.15
N LEU A 56 -6.49 -12.26 5.62
CA LEU A 56 -5.19 -12.93 5.57
C LEU A 56 -4.60 -13.21 6.96
N SER A 57 -4.79 -12.30 7.91
CA SER A 57 -4.33 -12.48 9.30
C SER A 57 -5.16 -13.50 10.07
N GLY A 58 -6.46 -13.64 9.78
CA GLY A 58 -7.30 -14.71 10.34
C GLY A 58 -6.99 -16.11 9.79
N LEU A 59 -6.47 -16.21 8.57
CA LEU A 59 -6.08 -17.49 7.95
C LEU A 59 -4.81 -18.09 8.55
N ILE A 60 -3.89 -17.26 9.04
CA ILE A 60 -2.61 -17.70 9.58
C ILE A 60 -2.70 -17.77 11.11
N LYS A 61 -2.95 -18.98 11.64
CA LYS A 61 -2.93 -19.21 13.09
C LYS A 61 -1.55 -18.84 13.69
N PRO A 62 -1.48 -18.06 14.78
CA PRO A 62 -0.21 -17.61 15.37
C PRO A 62 0.75 -18.77 15.73
N ASP A 63 0.19 -19.87 16.19
CA ASP A 63 0.82 -21.14 16.53
C ASP A 63 1.38 -21.91 15.32
N ARG A 64 0.92 -21.63 14.09
CA ARG A 64 1.58 -22.10 12.86
C ARG A 64 2.78 -21.23 12.47
N VAL A 65 2.74 -19.92 12.75
CA VAL A 65 3.86 -19.00 12.46
C VAL A 65 5.07 -19.31 13.33
N LYS A 66 4.86 -19.54 14.62
CA LYS A 66 5.94 -19.91 15.56
C LYS A 66 6.63 -21.21 15.11
N ARG A 67 5.85 -22.28 14.89
CA ARG A 67 6.38 -23.57 14.40
C ARG A 67 7.16 -23.43 13.08
N ARG A 68 6.64 -22.66 12.12
CA ARG A 68 7.31 -22.46 10.84
C ARG A 68 8.64 -21.70 10.96
N LYS A 69 8.76 -20.78 11.92
CA LYS A 69 10.04 -20.10 12.20
C LYS A 69 11.08 -21.06 12.78
N ASP A 70 10.66 -21.90 13.72
CA ASP A 70 11.54 -22.87 14.37
C ASP A 70 12.00 -23.95 13.38
N GLU A 71 11.08 -24.48 12.55
CA GLU A 71 11.37 -25.41 11.45
C GLU A 71 12.32 -24.79 10.42
N TYR A 72 12.13 -23.51 10.08
CA TYR A 72 13.01 -22.82 9.13
C TYR A 72 14.41 -22.57 9.70
N ALA A 73 14.51 -22.23 10.99
CA ALA A 73 15.79 -22.08 11.67
C ALA A 73 16.55 -23.42 11.77
N ALA A 74 15.84 -24.52 12.04
CA ALA A 74 16.40 -25.87 12.05
C ALA A 74 16.91 -26.26 10.65
N TYR A 75 16.11 -26.03 9.61
CA TYR A 75 16.50 -26.27 8.21
C TYR A 75 17.77 -25.49 7.82
N LEU A 76 17.86 -24.21 8.18
CA LEU A 76 19.05 -23.40 7.88
C LEU A 76 20.28 -23.91 8.64
N THR A 77 20.11 -24.32 9.90
CA THR A 77 21.19 -24.88 10.71
C THR A 77 21.73 -26.18 10.10
N GLU A 78 20.86 -27.01 9.55
CA GLU A 78 21.24 -28.26 8.87
C GLU A 78 21.86 -28.00 7.49
N LYS A 79 21.31 -27.06 6.72
CA LYS A 79 21.80 -26.71 5.38
C LYS A 79 23.21 -26.13 5.36
N TYR A 80 23.55 -25.33 6.37
CA TYR A 80 24.86 -24.66 6.50
C TYR A 80 25.78 -25.35 7.52
N ARG A 81 25.49 -26.60 7.85
CA ARG A 81 26.37 -27.45 8.66
C ARG A 81 27.43 -28.14 7.82
#